data_AF-A0A182WEP5-F1
#
_entry.id   AF-A0A182WEP5-F1
#
_cell.length_a   1.000
_cell.length_b   1.000
_cell.length_c   1.000
_cell.angle_alpha   90.00
_cell.angle_beta   90.00
_cell.angle_gamma   90.00
#
_symmetry.space_group_name_H-M   'P 1'
#
loop_
_entity.id
_entity.type
_entity.pdbx_description
1 polymer ?
#
loop_
_entity_poly.entity_id
_entity_poly.type
_entity_poly.pdbx_seq_one_letter_code
_entity_poly.pdbx_strand_id
1 'polypeptide(L)'
;MDRKVRVISILLGFCVMFSNGWVQLLENGLLIERHDEVKSANSFPIATEDAADMDSTPVKVYNPHSVNPFLVGGGPAVAGAYPAQVAIQIGTTAFCGGSILNQNHILTAAGCVLDANNNLIAANQVTVRAGVLTVDQNAPALAVNRIFPHPQYNPWSFENDIAVLRLTNNIVFPQVATPNMAPAELNHRIVRDSEVCQVLGWNWLPTAQNVPLQVLNVVYAPRATCTSQHQGMLRDSMACTELTVPAHGVCAANRGGGLYCNDLLTGVISFGFGCGTNNTYTVYTQVRYYQHWIQQQFVRTDTPVAGPTPMPGVGGGGGGGGDASTITLSLATIIVAIVSALFLN
;
A
#
# COMPACT_ATOMS: atom_id res chain seq x y z
N MET A 1 -63.59 0.83 -56.84
CA MET A 1 -63.59 0.07 -55.57
C MET A 1 -62.64 0.76 -54.60
N ASP A 2 -63.05 0.79 -53.33
CA ASP A 2 -62.72 1.70 -52.21
C ASP A 2 -61.27 2.17 -51.97
N ARG A 3 -61.10 3.49 -51.75
CA ARG A 3 -60.74 4.26 -50.50
C ARG A 3 -59.30 4.06 -50.01
N LYS A 4 -58.39 5.04 -50.10
CA LYS A 4 -58.22 6.32 -49.35
C LYS A 4 -57.82 6.20 -47.86
N VAL A 5 -56.65 6.81 -47.57
CA VAL A 5 -56.28 7.65 -46.38
C VAL A 5 -55.40 7.03 -45.25
N ARG A 6 -54.10 7.37 -45.31
CA ARG A 6 -53.24 8.14 -44.37
C ARG A 6 -53.63 8.32 -42.86
N VAL A 7 -52.57 8.26 -42.02
CA VAL A 7 -52.11 9.27 -41.01
C VAL A 7 -52.32 9.02 -39.48
N ILE A 8 -51.16 9.06 -38.78
CA ILE A 8 -50.75 9.66 -37.48
C ILE A 8 -51.13 9.05 -36.10
N SER A 9 -50.03 8.79 -35.37
CA SER A 9 -49.67 8.89 -33.93
C SER A 9 -50.74 9.07 -32.83
N ILE A 10 -50.55 8.34 -31.73
CA ILE A 10 -50.88 8.79 -30.36
C ILE A 10 -49.76 8.34 -29.38
N LEU A 11 -49.16 9.33 -28.73
CA LEU A 11 -48.37 9.28 -27.48
C LEU A 11 -49.27 8.95 -26.29
N LEU A 12 -48.75 8.26 -25.28
CA LEU A 12 -49.03 8.35 -23.82
C LEU A 12 -48.37 7.09 -23.19
N GLY A 13 -47.57 7.13 -22.14
CA GLY A 13 -47.53 8.06 -21.04
C GLY A 13 -47.58 7.26 -19.73
N PHE A 14 -46.45 7.26 -19.02
CA PHE A 14 -46.32 7.22 -17.56
C PHE A 14 -46.54 5.95 -16.71
N CYS A 15 -45.69 5.96 -15.68
CA CYS A 15 -45.84 5.43 -14.32
C CYS A 15 -45.49 3.96 -14.03
N VAL A 16 -44.19 3.83 -13.72
CA VAL A 16 -43.67 3.06 -12.59
C VAL A 16 -44.54 3.29 -11.34
N MET A 17 -45.04 2.19 -10.76
CA MET A 17 -45.51 2.12 -9.38
C MET A 17 -44.70 1.01 -8.69
N PHE A 18 -43.94 1.40 -7.68
CA PHE A 18 -43.30 0.49 -6.74
C PHE A 18 -44.36 -0.06 -5.77
N SER A 19 -44.40 -1.38 -5.61
CA SER A 19 -44.94 -2.02 -4.41
C SER A 19 -44.48 -3.46 -4.34
N ASN A 20 -43.63 -3.73 -3.34
CA ASN A 20 -43.60 -4.92 -2.49
C ASN A 20 -44.26 -6.19 -3.04
N GLY A 21 -43.42 -7.21 -3.27
CA GLY A 21 -43.89 -8.60 -3.28
C GLY A 21 -43.37 -9.41 -4.46
N TRP A 22 -42.41 -10.27 -4.16
CA TRP A 22 -42.22 -11.62 -4.71
C TRP A 22 -43.13 -12.03 -5.90
N VAL A 23 -42.51 -12.25 -7.05
CA VAL A 23 -43.03 -13.17 -8.08
C VAL A 23 -41.87 -14.07 -8.52
N GLN A 24 -41.85 -15.28 -7.99
CA GLN A 24 -41.23 -16.44 -8.65
C GLN A 24 -42.21 -16.92 -9.72
N LEU A 25 -41.71 -17.09 -10.95
CA LEU A 25 -42.36 -17.93 -11.95
C LEU A 25 -41.76 -19.34 -11.81
N LEU A 26 -42.62 -20.30 -11.48
CA LEU A 26 -42.41 -21.73 -11.67
C LEU A 26 -43.44 -22.19 -12.71
N GLU A 27 -43.01 -22.95 -13.72
CA GLU A 27 -43.56 -24.28 -13.99
C GLU A 27 -42.81 -24.97 -15.14
N ASN A 28 -42.16 -26.10 -14.80
CA ASN A 28 -42.53 -27.42 -15.30
C ASN A 28 -42.13 -28.42 -14.20
N GLY A 29 -43.14 -29.05 -13.60
CA GLY A 29 -43.02 -29.76 -12.33
C GLY A 29 -42.58 -31.22 -12.41
N LEU A 30 -42.36 -31.80 -11.22
CA LEU A 30 -43.02 -33.04 -10.80
C LEU A 30 -42.99 -33.18 -9.25
N LEU A 31 -44.22 -33.20 -8.72
CA LEU A 31 -44.84 -33.74 -7.49
C LEU A 31 -43.97 -34.36 -6.36
N ILE A 32 -44.10 -33.86 -5.10
CA ILE A 32 -44.91 -34.37 -3.94
C ILE A 32 -44.14 -35.50 -3.18
N GLU A 33 -43.83 -35.45 -1.86
CA GLU A 33 -44.67 -35.23 -0.67
C GLU A 33 -44.00 -34.41 0.46
N ARG A 34 -44.88 -33.76 1.25
CA ARG A 34 -44.63 -33.11 2.53
C ARG A 34 -44.52 -34.16 3.66
N HIS A 35 -43.76 -33.86 4.71
CA HIS A 35 -44.40 -33.61 6.01
C HIS A 35 -43.53 -32.78 6.96
N ASP A 36 -44.27 -31.97 7.72
CA ASP A 36 -43.97 -31.14 8.88
C ASP A 36 -43.11 -31.90 9.92
N GLU A 37 -42.40 -31.30 10.87
CA GLU A 37 -42.85 -30.29 11.81
C GLU A 37 -41.67 -29.83 12.67
N VAL A 38 -41.76 -28.60 13.17
CA VAL A 38 -40.90 -27.97 14.17
C VAL A 38 -41.01 -28.69 15.51
N LYS A 39 -39.91 -28.89 16.25
CA LYS A 39 -39.82 -28.57 17.69
C LYS A 39 -38.42 -28.73 18.30
N SER A 40 -38.05 -27.65 18.99
CA SER A 40 -37.04 -27.52 20.03
C SER A 40 -37.12 -28.63 21.09
N ALA A 41 -35.96 -29.09 21.57
CA ALA A 41 -35.76 -29.36 23.00
C ALA A 41 -34.28 -29.43 23.35
N ASN A 42 -33.88 -28.63 24.34
CA ASN A 42 -32.67 -28.79 25.11
C ASN A 42 -32.67 -30.12 25.86
N SER A 43 -31.53 -30.81 25.88
CA SER A 43 -31.15 -31.67 27.01
C SER A 43 -29.65 -31.93 26.99
N PHE A 44 -28.96 -31.36 27.97
CA PHE A 44 -27.71 -31.91 28.48
C PHE A 44 -28.03 -33.17 29.30
N PRO A 45 -27.11 -34.15 29.33
CA PRO A 45 -26.56 -34.54 30.62
C PRO A 45 -25.03 -34.72 30.62
N ILE A 46 -24.52 -34.78 31.84
CA ILE A 46 -23.13 -34.72 32.29
C ILE A 46 -22.57 -36.12 32.58
N ALA A 47 -21.25 -36.27 32.39
CA ALA A 47 -20.29 -37.24 32.97
C ALA A 47 -20.27 -38.70 32.47
N THR A 48 -19.08 -39.21 32.11
CA THR A 48 -18.14 -39.93 33.00
C THR A 48 -16.76 -40.11 32.34
N GLU A 49 -15.77 -40.40 33.18
CA GLU A 49 -14.31 -40.42 32.94
C GLU A 49 -13.76 -41.64 32.15
N ASP A 50 -12.54 -41.43 31.65
CA ASP A 50 -11.42 -42.36 31.35
C ASP A 50 -11.56 -43.50 30.33
N ALA A 51 -10.83 -43.34 29.21
CA ALA A 51 -9.93 -44.35 28.65
C ALA A 51 -8.98 -43.72 27.62
N ALA A 52 -7.68 -43.91 27.81
CA ALA A 52 -6.67 -43.59 26.82
C ALA A 52 -6.77 -44.56 25.63
N ASP A 53 -6.88 -44.04 24.41
CA ASP A 53 -6.49 -44.77 23.21
C ASP A 53 -5.80 -43.82 22.22
N MET A 54 -4.80 -44.39 21.57
CA MET A 54 -3.73 -43.75 20.83
C MET A 54 -4.00 -43.94 19.35
N ASP A 55 -4.69 -42.99 18.70
CA ASP A 55 -4.51 -42.64 17.28
C ASP A 55 -5.45 -41.48 16.92
N SER A 56 -4.89 -40.30 16.65
CA SER A 56 -5.49 -39.30 15.75
C SER A 56 -4.58 -38.08 15.68
N THR A 57 -3.89 -37.92 14.56
CA THR A 57 -3.41 -36.60 14.14
C THR A 57 -4.61 -35.66 14.05
N PRO A 58 -4.61 -34.49 14.71
CA PRO A 58 -5.75 -33.59 14.60
C PRO A 58 -5.74 -32.98 13.20
N VAL A 59 -6.72 -33.37 12.38
CA VAL A 59 -7.12 -32.63 11.19
C VAL A 59 -7.50 -31.23 11.66
N LYS A 60 -6.67 -30.23 11.35
CA LYS A 60 -7.02 -28.82 11.61
C LYS A 60 -8.22 -28.46 10.75
N VAL A 61 -9.39 -28.45 11.36
CA VAL A 61 -10.59 -27.85 10.80
C VAL A 61 -10.30 -26.37 10.58
N TYR A 62 -10.25 -25.97 9.31
CA TYR A 62 -10.11 -24.57 8.90
C TYR A 62 -11.36 -23.81 9.34
N ASN A 63 -11.19 -22.85 10.26
CA ASN A 63 -12.25 -21.93 10.65
C ASN A 63 -12.24 -20.71 9.71
N PRO A 64 -13.25 -20.53 8.85
CA PRO A 64 -13.30 -19.40 7.91
C PRO A 64 -13.53 -18.04 8.58
N HIS A 65 -13.70 -17.98 9.91
CA HIS A 65 -13.89 -16.72 10.65
C HIS A 65 -12.61 -16.16 11.31
N SER A 66 -11.44 -16.78 11.14
CA SER A 66 -10.16 -16.22 11.56
C SER A 66 -9.34 -15.71 10.37
N VAL A 67 -9.95 -14.86 9.54
CA VAL A 67 -9.25 -14.15 8.46
C VAL A 67 -8.38 -13.08 9.11
N ASN A 68 -7.13 -13.41 9.36
CA ASN A 68 -6.15 -12.46 9.88
C ASN A 68 -5.72 -11.52 8.73
N PRO A 69 -5.87 -10.18 8.82
CA PRO A 69 -5.82 -9.26 7.66
C PRO A 69 -4.39 -8.90 7.20
N PHE A 70 -3.55 -9.90 6.94
CA PHE A 70 -2.10 -9.81 7.15
C PHE A 70 -1.29 -10.42 6.00
N LEU A 71 0.06 -10.45 6.06
CA LEU A 71 0.87 -11.26 5.14
C LEU A 71 0.32 -12.69 5.14
N VAL A 72 -0.61 -12.98 4.23
CA VAL A 72 -1.38 -14.23 4.28
C VAL A 72 -0.51 -15.31 3.66
N GLY A 73 -0.37 -16.43 4.37
CA GLY A 73 0.42 -17.57 3.91
C GLY A 73 1.93 -17.40 4.03
N GLY A 74 2.39 -16.34 4.70
CA GLY A 74 3.78 -16.21 5.16
C GLY A 74 4.08 -17.09 6.37
N GLY A 75 5.36 -17.18 6.72
CA GLY A 75 5.85 -17.85 7.93
C GLY A 75 6.60 -16.89 8.86
N PRO A 76 6.79 -17.25 10.14
CA PRO A 76 7.55 -16.42 11.07
C PRO A 76 9.00 -16.24 10.63
N ALA A 77 9.52 -15.02 10.75
CA ALA A 77 10.92 -14.73 10.49
C ALA A 77 11.84 -15.38 11.53
N VAL A 78 12.97 -15.91 11.07
CA VAL A 78 14.03 -16.44 11.93
C VAL A 78 14.81 -15.27 12.55
N ALA A 79 15.23 -15.45 13.81
CA ALA A 79 16.05 -14.46 14.51
C ALA A 79 17.31 -14.10 13.71
N GLY A 80 17.52 -12.80 13.50
CA GLY A 80 18.70 -12.27 12.80
C GLY A 80 18.68 -12.43 11.27
N ALA A 81 17.65 -13.05 10.68
CA ALA A 81 17.57 -13.19 9.22
C ALA A 81 17.38 -11.85 8.49
N TYR A 82 16.65 -10.91 9.11
CA TYR A 82 16.35 -9.60 8.51
C TYR A 82 16.66 -8.46 9.46
N PRO A 83 17.95 -8.20 9.73
CA PRO A 83 18.40 -7.27 10.76
C PRO A 83 18.13 -5.80 10.42
N ALA A 84 17.86 -5.50 9.15
CA ALA A 84 17.54 -4.15 8.68
C ALA A 84 16.07 -3.80 8.78
N GLN A 85 15.17 -4.77 8.94
CA GLN A 85 13.74 -4.53 8.91
C GLN A 85 13.30 -3.77 10.17
N VAL A 86 12.48 -2.72 9.99
CA VAL A 86 11.97 -1.90 11.10
C VAL A 86 10.48 -1.65 11.02
N ALA A 87 9.87 -1.51 12.18
CA ALA A 87 8.48 -1.11 12.34
C ALA A 87 8.41 0.39 12.59
N ILE A 88 7.59 1.10 11.82
CA ILE A 88 7.41 2.54 11.89
C ILE A 88 6.00 2.81 12.39
N GLN A 89 5.90 3.46 13.54
CA GLN A 89 4.63 3.89 14.10
C GLN A 89 4.46 5.40 13.88
N ILE A 90 3.31 5.78 13.35
CA ILE A 90 2.95 7.16 13.01
C ILE A 90 1.70 7.54 13.82
N GLY A 91 1.85 8.50 14.72
CA GLY A 91 0.82 8.87 15.69
C GLY A 91 0.41 7.66 16.54
N THR A 92 -0.90 7.47 16.70
CA THR A 92 -1.49 6.41 17.55
C THR A 92 -2.03 5.22 16.77
N THR A 93 -2.23 5.34 15.46
CA THR A 93 -3.02 4.37 14.68
C THR A 93 -2.35 3.86 13.41
N ALA A 94 -1.42 4.63 12.82
CA ALA A 94 -0.81 4.27 11.55
C ALA A 94 0.50 3.51 11.75
N PHE A 95 0.70 2.51 10.90
CA PHE A 95 1.84 1.62 10.93
C PHE A 95 2.37 1.39 9.52
N CYS A 96 3.69 1.45 9.40
CA CYS A 96 4.43 1.15 8.18
C CYS A 96 5.66 0.29 8.50
N GLY A 97 6.21 -0.35 7.47
CA GLY A 97 7.54 -0.92 7.50
C GLY A 97 8.62 0.08 7.09
N GLY A 98 9.87 -0.32 7.30
CA GLY A 98 11.03 0.37 6.76
C GLY A 98 12.26 -0.52 6.76
N SER A 99 13.39 0.03 6.32
CA SER A 99 14.68 -0.66 6.33
C SER A 99 15.81 0.27 6.78
N ILE A 100 16.69 -0.20 7.66
CA ILE A 100 17.87 0.54 8.13
C ILE A 100 18.84 0.72 6.95
N LEU A 101 19.23 1.96 6.68
CA LEU A 101 20.23 2.28 5.65
C LEU A 101 21.63 2.47 6.24
N ASN A 102 21.72 3.04 7.44
CA ASN A 102 22.95 3.26 8.20
C ASN A 102 22.61 3.55 9.67
N GLN A 103 23.57 4.06 10.44
CA GLN A 103 23.42 4.32 11.88
C GLN A 103 22.24 5.23 12.23
N ASN A 104 21.77 6.11 11.36
CA ASN A 104 20.70 7.04 11.71
C ASN A 104 19.72 7.32 10.56
N HIS A 105 19.73 6.52 9.50
CA HIS A 105 18.80 6.68 8.38
C HIS A 105 17.97 5.41 8.16
N ILE A 106 16.67 5.61 7.99
CA ILE A 106 15.69 4.55 7.70
C ILE A 106 15.03 4.86 6.37
N LEU A 107 14.93 3.88 5.48
CA LEU A 107 14.15 3.95 4.25
C LEU A 107 12.72 3.51 4.49
N THR A 108 11.75 4.21 3.91
CA THR A 108 10.33 3.84 3.91
C THR A 108 9.63 4.45 2.69
N ALA A 109 8.31 4.31 2.61
CA ALA A 109 7.47 4.90 1.56
C ALA A 109 7.12 6.37 1.88
N ALA A 110 6.95 7.21 0.87
CA ALA A 110 6.51 8.59 1.05
C ALA A 110 5.07 8.66 1.59
N GLY A 111 4.20 7.78 1.12
CA GLY A 111 2.81 7.65 1.60
C GLY A 111 2.69 7.24 3.08
N CYS A 112 3.78 6.85 3.75
CA CYS A 112 3.80 6.62 5.19
C CYS A 112 3.99 7.91 6.00
N VAL A 113 4.60 8.95 5.41
CA VAL A 113 5.00 10.17 6.12
C VAL A 113 4.29 11.42 5.64
N LEU A 114 3.34 11.24 4.72
CA LEU A 114 2.51 12.28 4.15
C LEU A 114 1.05 12.00 4.52
N ASP A 115 0.31 13.03 4.92
CA ASP A 115 -1.12 12.92 5.18
C ASP A 115 -1.93 12.83 3.87
N ALA A 116 -3.26 12.71 3.98
CA ALA A 116 -4.16 12.62 2.83
C ALA A 116 -4.13 13.88 1.92
N ASN A 117 -3.61 15.01 2.41
CA ASN A 117 -3.45 16.26 1.68
C ASN A 117 -2.00 16.47 1.20
N ASN A 118 -1.17 15.43 1.28
CA ASN A 118 0.25 15.46 0.91
C ASN A 118 1.10 16.38 1.81
N ASN A 119 0.65 16.70 3.02
CA ASN A 119 1.45 17.46 3.99
C ASN A 119 2.37 16.52 4.77
N LEU A 120 3.54 17.03 5.11
CA LEU A 120 4.51 16.31 5.92
C LEU A 120 4.01 16.12 7.35
N ILE A 121 3.97 14.86 7.81
CA ILE A 121 3.68 14.51 9.19
C ILE A 121 4.85 15.01 10.07
N ALA A 122 4.54 15.53 11.26
CA ALA A 122 5.57 16.06 12.14
C ALA A 122 6.50 14.93 12.64
N ALA A 123 7.81 15.18 12.64
CA ALA A 123 8.80 14.16 12.98
C ALA A 123 8.62 13.57 14.40
N ASN A 124 8.14 14.37 15.35
CA ASN A 124 7.83 13.92 16.72
C ASN A 124 6.62 12.97 16.80
N GLN A 125 5.85 12.81 15.72
CA GLN A 125 4.77 11.84 15.62
C GLN A 125 5.24 10.51 15.03
N VAL A 126 6.51 10.39 14.62
CA VAL A 126 7.05 9.18 13.99
C VAL A 126 8.08 8.54 14.91
N THR A 127 7.92 7.25 15.15
CA THR A 127 8.87 6.45 15.95
C THR A 127 9.22 5.16 15.22
N VAL A 128 10.44 4.67 15.43
CA VAL A 128 10.98 3.48 14.75
C VAL A 128 11.36 2.41 15.77
N ARG A 129 10.90 1.18 15.58
CA ARG A 129 11.27 0.02 16.38
C ARG A 129 12.13 -0.91 15.51
N ALA A 130 13.31 -1.24 16.00
CA ALA A 130 14.32 -2.01 15.29
C ALA A 130 14.90 -3.09 16.21
N GLY A 131 15.49 -4.14 15.64
CA GLY A 131 16.09 -5.23 16.42
C GLY A 131 15.07 -6.05 17.21
N VAL A 132 13.84 -6.15 16.72
CA VAL A 132 12.76 -6.92 17.34
C VAL A 132 12.14 -7.88 16.34
N LEU A 133 11.81 -9.10 16.77
CA LEU A 133 10.99 -10.02 15.97
C LEU A 133 9.51 -9.81 16.25
N THR A 134 9.17 -9.57 17.51
CA THR A 134 7.81 -9.30 17.96
C THR A 134 7.65 -7.84 18.30
N VAL A 135 6.71 -7.16 17.64
CA VAL A 135 6.38 -5.77 17.96
C VAL A 135 5.31 -5.74 19.05
N ASP A 136 5.64 -5.02 20.13
CA ASP A 136 4.74 -4.60 21.19
C ASP A 136 4.69 -3.07 21.22
N GLN A 137 3.53 -2.52 21.55
CA GLN A 137 3.32 -1.08 21.74
C GLN A 137 4.23 -0.48 22.82
N ASN A 138 4.66 -1.30 23.79
CA ASN A 138 5.52 -0.88 24.90
C ASN A 138 7.02 -1.08 24.64
N ALA A 139 7.41 -1.63 23.49
CA ALA A 139 8.84 -1.82 23.21
C ALA A 139 9.58 -0.45 23.17
N PRO A 140 10.91 -0.42 23.37
CA PRO A 140 11.67 0.80 23.11
C PRO A 140 11.52 1.23 21.65
N ALA A 141 11.42 2.55 21.42
CA ALA A 141 11.33 3.13 20.08
C ALA A 141 12.35 4.26 19.92
N LEU A 142 12.91 4.34 18.71
CA LEU A 142 13.87 5.36 18.29
C LEU A 142 13.09 6.57 17.78
N ALA A 143 13.42 7.74 18.31
CA ALA A 143 12.82 9.00 17.88
C ALA A 143 13.36 9.44 16.51
N VAL A 144 12.48 10.05 15.70
CA VAL A 144 12.83 10.64 14.42
C VAL A 144 13.06 12.15 14.58
N ASN A 145 14.17 12.65 14.04
CA ASN A 145 14.52 14.07 14.03
C ASN A 145 14.00 14.74 12.75
N ARG A 146 14.17 14.08 11.59
CA ARG A 146 13.79 14.64 10.28
C ARG A 146 13.22 13.58 9.36
N ILE A 147 12.43 14.06 8.40
CA ILE A 147 11.79 13.26 7.38
C ILE A 147 12.06 13.90 6.03
N PHE A 148 12.51 13.08 5.08
CA PHE A 148 12.84 13.49 3.72
C PHE A 148 11.97 12.69 2.74
N PRO A 149 10.71 13.08 2.49
CA PRO A 149 9.92 12.50 1.40
C PRO A 149 10.53 12.90 0.06
N HIS A 150 10.36 12.07 -0.97
CA HIS A 150 10.76 12.48 -2.31
C HIS A 150 9.93 13.70 -2.75
N PRO A 151 10.56 14.79 -3.23
CA PRO A 151 9.84 16.04 -3.54
C PRO A 151 8.86 15.90 -4.70
N GLN A 152 9.01 14.87 -5.53
CA GLN A 152 8.11 14.57 -6.64
C GLN A 152 7.16 13.39 -6.36
N TYR A 153 6.98 13.01 -5.09
CA TYR A 153 5.97 11.99 -4.75
C TYR A 153 4.59 12.41 -5.27
N ASN A 154 3.94 11.51 -5.98
CA ASN A 154 2.62 11.73 -6.54
C ASN A 154 1.60 10.76 -5.89
N PRO A 155 0.64 11.26 -5.10
CA PRO A 155 -0.32 10.41 -4.41
C PRO A 155 -1.33 9.72 -5.34
N TRP A 156 -1.45 10.17 -6.59
CA TRP A 156 -2.36 9.59 -7.60
C TRP A 156 -1.71 8.46 -8.38
N SER A 157 -0.45 8.64 -8.80
CA SER A 157 0.30 7.62 -9.54
C SER A 157 1.14 6.71 -8.66
N PHE A 158 1.34 7.06 -7.38
CA PHE A 158 2.32 6.48 -6.46
C PHE A 158 3.76 6.55 -6.98
N GLU A 159 4.03 7.40 -7.96
CA GLU A 159 5.39 7.62 -8.43
C GLU A 159 6.21 8.34 -7.37
N ASN A 160 7.47 7.94 -7.24
CA ASN A 160 8.39 8.41 -6.21
C ASN A 160 7.88 8.16 -4.77
N ASP A 161 7.18 7.05 -4.53
CA ASP A 161 6.75 6.63 -3.19
C ASP A 161 7.93 6.13 -2.35
N ILE A 162 8.78 7.07 -1.91
CA ILE A 162 9.99 6.81 -1.14
C ILE A 162 10.30 7.99 -0.21
N ALA A 163 10.72 7.67 1.01
CA ALA A 163 11.14 8.63 2.03
C ALA A 163 12.33 8.10 2.82
N VAL A 164 13.17 9.01 3.32
CA VAL A 164 14.23 8.71 4.28
C VAL A 164 13.90 9.40 5.60
N LEU A 165 13.94 8.66 6.70
CA LEU A 165 13.87 9.20 8.06
C LEU A 165 15.28 9.35 8.61
N ARG A 166 15.56 10.46 9.29
CA ARG A 166 16.76 10.59 10.13
C ARG A 166 16.40 10.48 11.59
N LEU A 167 17.00 9.52 12.27
CA LEU A 167 16.84 9.28 13.70
C LEU A 167 17.51 10.38 14.52
N THR A 168 17.01 10.62 15.73
CA THR A 168 17.61 11.57 16.68
C THR A 168 18.94 11.07 17.22
N ASN A 169 19.04 9.76 17.49
CA ASN A 169 20.24 9.12 18.00
C ASN A 169 20.70 8.04 17.04
N ASN A 170 22.02 7.83 16.98
CA ASN A 170 22.60 6.75 16.19
C ASN A 170 22.28 5.39 16.81
N ILE A 171 21.92 4.44 15.96
CA ILE A 171 21.86 3.02 16.25
C ILE A 171 23.28 2.53 16.51
N VAL A 172 23.47 1.82 17.61
CA VAL A 172 24.68 1.08 17.92
C VAL A 172 24.48 -0.34 17.41
N PHE A 173 25.23 -0.72 16.37
CA PHE A 173 25.14 -2.06 15.80
C PHE A 173 25.90 -3.07 16.68
N PRO A 174 25.23 -4.10 17.22
CA PRO A 174 25.87 -5.11 18.08
C PRO A 174 26.81 -6.03 17.27
N GLN A 175 27.89 -6.51 17.91
CA GLN A 175 28.90 -7.38 17.30
C GLN A 175 28.51 -8.87 17.25
N VAL A 176 27.47 -9.30 17.99
CA VAL A 176 27.08 -10.72 18.14
C VAL A 176 25.58 -10.87 17.86
N ALA A 177 25.17 -11.94 17.18
CA ALA A 177 23.82 -12.18 16.66
C ALA A 177 22.73 -12.46 17.72
N THR A 178 21.93 -11.45 18.08
CA THR A 178 20.62 -11.59 18.77
C THR A 178 19.72 -10.39 18.42
N PRO A 179 18.46 -10.62 17.99
CA PRO A 179 17.86 -9.87 16.86
C PRO A 179 18.63 -8.60 16.51
N ASN A 180 19.70 -8.79 15.74
CA ASN A 180 20.65 -7.73 15.52
C ASN A 180 20.06 -6.68 14.60
N MET A 181 20.40 -5.43 14.87
CA MET A 181 20.24 -4.37 13.89
C MET A 181 21.46 -4.37 12.98
N ALA A 182 21.24 -4.26 11.68
CA ALA A 182 22.28 -4.02 10.70
C ALA A 182 21.71 -3.21 9.53
N PRO A 183 22.53 -2.42 8.83
CA PRO A 183 22.12 -1.81 7.57
C PRO A 183 21.72 -2.86 6.54
N ALA A 184 20.71 -2.56 5.73
CA ALA A 184 20.40 -3.33 4.54
C ALA A 184 21.49 -3.14 3.50
N GLU A 185 21.88 -4.22 2.82
CA GLU A 185 22.65 -4.12 1.59
C GLU A 185 21.69 -3.79 0.44
N LEU A 186 21.95 -2.71 -0.29
CA LEU A 186 21.05 -2.25 -1.35
C LEU A 186 21.30 -3.05 -2.63
N ASN A 187 20.23 -3.44 -3.32
CA ASN A 187 20.37 -4.03 -4.63
C ASN A 187 20.65 -2.95 -5.69
N HIS A 188 21.78 -3.07 -6.38
CA HIS A 188 22.19 -2.18 -7.47
C HIS A 188 21.88 -2.75 -8.87
N ARG A 189 21.40 -3.99 -8.95
CA ARG A 189 21.24 -4.73 -10.20
C ARG A 189 19.77 -4.84 -10.60
N ILE A 190 19.55 -5.08 -11.89
CA ILE A 190 18.24 -5.50 -12.39
C ILE A 190 17.99 -6.92 -11.88
N VAL A 191 16.89 -7.12 -11.16
CA VAL A 191 16.42 -8.45 -10.78
C VAL A 191 15.80 -9.12 -12.00
N ARG A 192 16.08 -10.41 -12.18
CA ARG A 192 15.55 -11.19 -13.29
C ARG A 192 14.08 -11.51 -13.05
N ASP A 193 13.32 -11.59 -14.13
CA ASP A 193 11.97 -12.14 -14.08
C ASP A 193 12.02 -13.56 -13.51
N SER A 194 10.98 -13.93 -12.76
CA SER A 194 10.84 -15.21 -12.08
C SER A 194 11.81 -15.47 -10.92
N GLU A 195 12.63 -14.49 -10.52
CA GLU A 195 13.46 -14.59 -9.32
C GLU A 195 12.56 -14.68 -8.06
N VAL A 196 12.91 -15.57 -7.12
CA VAL A 196 12.22 -15.65 -5.83
C VAL A 196 12.75 -14.55 -4.92
N CYS A 197 11.82 -13.75 -4.39
CA CYS A 197 12.09 -12.68 -3.45
C CYS A 197 11.26 -12.86 -2.17
N GLN A 198 11.57 -12.08 -1.15
CA GLN A 198 10.98 -12.14 0.16
C GLN A 198 10.45 -10.77 0.57
N VAL A 199 9.21 -10.76 1.05
CA VAL A 199 8.55 -9.59 1.60
C VAL A 199 8.44 -9.77 3.11
N LEU A 200 8.78 -8.71 3.83
CA LEU A 200 8.80 -8.69 5.27
C LEU A 200 7.72 -7.77 5.82
N GLY A 201 7.14 -8.15 6.94
CA GLY A 201 6.04 -7.37 7.47
C GLY A 201 5.61 -7.76 8.87
N TRP A 202 5.30 -6.73 9.67
CA TRP A 202 4.48 -6.92 10.85
C TRP A 202 3.04 -6.67 10.47
N ASN A 203 2.30 -7.69 10.77
CA ASN A 203 0.87 -7.80 10.64
C ASN A 203 0.20 -7.03 11.78
N TRP A 204 0.47 -5.73 11.85
CA TRP A 204 0.16 -4.94 13.01
C TRP A 204 -1.23 -4.30 12.89
N LEU A 205 -1.99 -4.41 13.98
CA LEU A 205 -3.24 -3.69 14.19
C LEU A 205 -3.12 -2.87 15.48
N PRO A 206 -3.89 -1.77 15.61
CA PRO A 206 -3.87 -0.94 16.82
C PRO A 206 -4.17 -1.66 18.14
N THR A 207 -4.78 -2.84 18.09
CA THR A 207 -5.07 -3.68 19.27
C THR A 207 -4.13 -4.86 19.44
N ALA A 208 -3.20 -5.05 18.50
CA ALA A 208 -2.35 -6.23 18.46
C ALA A 208 -1.17 -6.10 19.44
N GLN A 209 -0.92 -7.18 20.17
CA GLN A 209 0.24 -7.36 21.04
C GLN A 209 1.07 -8.54 20.53
N ASN A 210 2.38 -8.50 20.76
CA ASN A 210 3.31 -9.56 20.39
C ASN A 210 3.22 -9.98 18.92
N VAL A 211 3.11 -9.00 18.01
CA VAL A 211 2.95 -9.27 16.58
C VAL A 211 4.27 -9.79 16.02
N PRO A 212 4.36 -11.05 15.56
CA PRO A 212 5.60 -11.58 15.01
C PRO A 212 5.86 -11.08 13.59
N LEU A 213 7.12 -10.80 13.27
CA LEU A 213 7.58 -10.52 11.92
C LEU A 213 7.29 -11.74 11.05
N GLN A 214 6.61 -11.54 9.93
CA GLN A 214 6.36 -12.56 8.92
C GLN A 214 7.23 -12.33 7.69
N VAL A 215 7.51 -13.43 7.01
CA VAL A 215 8.19 -13.51 5.72
C VAL A 215 7.25 -14.17 4.74
N LEU A 216 7.09 -13.59 3.57
CA LEU A 216 6.33 -14.16 2.46
C LEU A 216 7.22 -14.24 1.22
N ASN A 217 7.32 -15.44 0.64
CA ASN A 217 7.96 -15.63 -0.64
C ASN A 217 7.04 -15.12 -1.76
N VAL A 218 7.61 -14.33 -2.66
CA VAL A 218 6.96 -13.78 -3.85
C VAL A 218 7.88 -13.98 -5.04
N VAL A 219 7.34 -13.87 -6.25
CA VAL A 219 8.12 -14.01 -7.48
C VAL A 219 8.21 -12.67 -8.18
N TYR A 220 9.41 -12.26 -8.59
CA TYR A 220 9.63 -11.04 -9.34
C TYR A 220 8.96 -11.15 -10.72
N ALA A 221 7.95 -10.33 -10.98
CA ALA A 221 7.08 -10.51 -12.13
C ALA A 221 7.55 -9.70 -13.34
N PRO A 222 7.35 -10.21 -14.57
CA PRO A 222 7.68 -9.48 -15.79
C PRO A 222 6.96 -8.12 -15.84
N ARG A 223 7.70 -7.08 -16.26
CA ARG A 223 7.17 -5.71 -16.36
C ARG A 223 5.90 -5.62 -17.21
N ALA A 224 5.83 -6.36 -18.31
CA ALA A 224 4.67 -6.38 -19.20
C ALA A 224 3.42 -6.92 -18.47
N THR A 225 3.57 -8.00 -17.72
CA THR A 225 2.50 -8.59 -16.89
C THR A 225 2.02 -7.58 -15.86
N CYS A 226 2.93 -7.02 -15.06
CA CYS A 226 2.58 -6.01 -14.06
C CYS A 226 1.90 -4.77 -14.67
N THR A 227 2.35 -4.32 -15.84
CA THR A 227 1.75 -3.18 -16.55
C THR A 227 0.30 -3.49 -16.95
N SER A 228 0.05 -4.69 -17.47
CA SER A 228 -1.31 -5.14 -17.81
C SER A 228 -2.22 -5.23 -16.59
N GLN A 229 -1.71 -5.80 -15.49
CA GLN A 229 -2.48 -6.01 -14.26
C GLN A 229 -2.80 -4.70 -13.53
N HIS A 230 -1.96 -3.68 -13.69
CA HIS A 230 -2.17 -2.34 -13.15
C HIS A 230 -2.61 -1.32 -14.20
N GLN A 231 -3.28 -1.75 -15.28
CA GLN A 231 -3.93 -0.86 -16.27
C GLN A 231 -3.00 0.26 -16.81
N GLY A 232 -1.71 -0.03 -17.02
CA GLY A 232 -0.73 0.95 -17.53
C GLY A 232 -0.15 1.92 -16.49
N MET A 233 -0.45 1.75 -15.20
CA MET A 233 0.06 2.63 -14.14
C MET A 233 1.56 2.45 -13.84
N LEU A 234 2.17 1.34 -14.26
CA LEU A 234 3.53 1.01 -13.86
C LEU A 234 4.57 1.95 -14.50
N ARG A 235 5.41 2.59 -13.68
CA ARG A 235 6.50 3.51 -14.10
C ARG A 235 7.85 2.81 -14.07
N ASP A 236 8.88 3.38 -14.71
CA ASP A 236 10.21 2.76 -14.81
C ASP A 236 10.91 2.64 -13.45
N SER A 237 10.52 3.51 -12.51
CA SER A 237 10.96 3.50 -11.13
C SER A 237 10.25 2.45 -10.25
N MET A 238 9.32 1.68 -10.82
CA MET A 238 8.50 0.68 -10.13
C MET A 238 8.78 -0.74 -10.63
N ALA A 239 8.65 -1.70 -9.73
CA ALA A 239 8.68 -3.13 -10.02
C ALA A 239 7.46 -3.77 -9.38
N CYS A 240 7.10 -4.99 -9.79
CA CYS A 240 6.03 -5.71 -9.12
C CYS A 240 6.36 -7.20 -8.99
N THR A 241 5.72 -7.83 -8.01
CA THR A 241 5.88 -9.25 -7.72
C THR A 241 4.54 -9.93 -7.78
N GLU A 242 4.55 -11.19 -8.18
CA GLU A 242 3.37 -12.05 -8.13
C GLU A 242 3.39 -13.00 -6.94
N LEU A 243 2.19 -13.30 -6.44
CA LEU A 243 1.98 -14.31 -5.42
C LEU A 243 1.94 -15.70 -6.07
N THR A 244 2.69 -16.65 -5.52
CA THR A 244 2.77 -18.02 -6.04
C THR A 244 1.64 -18.93 -5.57
N VAL A 245 0.91 -18.51 -4.53
CA VAL A 245 -0.15 -19.30 -3.91
C VAL A 245 -1.44 -18.46 -3.81
N PRO A 246 -2.60 -18.99 -4.25
CA PRO A 246 -3.88 -18.32 -4.07
C PRO A 246 -4.16 -17.99 -2.61
N ALA A 247 -4.87 -16.88 -2.38
CA ALA A 247 -5.22 -16.35 -1.05
C ALA A 247 -4.04 -15.87 -0.18
N HIS A 248 -2.79 -15.97 -0.63
CA HIS A 248 -1.69 -15.22 -0.03
C HIS A 248 -1.88 -13.72 -0.32
N GLY A 249 -1.17 -12.84 0.38
CA GLY A 249 -1.33 -11.41 0.13
C GLY A 249 -0.36 -10.53 0.88
N VAL A 250 0.08 -9.44 0.25
CA VAL A 250 0.67 -8.30 0.95
C VAL A 250 -0.46 -7.33 1.29
N CYS A 251 -0.46 -6.81 2.51
CA CYS A 251 -1.50 -5.92 3.02
C CYS A 251 -0.96 -4.51 3.31
N ALA A 252 -1.85 -3.53 3.38
CA ALA A 252 -1.50 -2.10 3.51
C ALA A 252 -0.63 -1.77 4.74
N ALA A 253 -0.79 -2.50 5.85
CA ALA A 253 0.02 -2.33 7.06
C ALA A 253 1.52 -2.63 6.84
N ASN A 254 1.90 -3.22 5.71
CA ASN A 254 3.29 -3.50 5.37
C ASN A 254 3.90 -2.45 4.42
N ARG A 255 3.14 -1.41 4.02
CA ARG A 255 3.66 -0.30 3.19
C ARG A 255 4.97 0.24 3.78
N GLY A 256 5.93 0.54 2.92
CA GLY A 256 7.25 1.02 3.32
C GLY A 256 8.25 -0.07 3.73
N GLY A 257 7.80 -1.30 3.99
CA GLY A 257 8.67 -2.44 4.25
C GLY A 257 9.51 -2.85 3.04
N GLY A 258 10.57 -3.61 3.29
CA GLY A 258 11.50 -4.03 2.24
C GLY A 258 11.05 -5.27 1.45
N LEU A 259 11.34 -5.25 0.16
CA LEU A 259 11.42 -6.43 -0.71
C LEU A 259 12.89 -6.84 -0.84
N TYR A 260 13.22 -8.09 -0.51
CA TYR A 260 14.57 -8.64 -0.54
C TYR A 260 14.67 -9.71 -1.62
N CYS A 261 15.64 -9.59 -2.52
CA CYS A 261 15.92 -10.59 -3.56
C CYS A 261 17.40 -10.95 -3.45
N ASN A 262 17.74 -12.22 -3.24
CA ASN A 262 19.10 -12.66 -2.89
C ASN A 262 19.68 -11.86 -1.71
N ASP A 263 18.90 -11.69 -0.65
CA ASP A 263 19.24 -10.94 0.58
C ASP A 263 19.53 -9.43 0.39
N LEU A 264 19.36 -8.90 -0.82
CA LEU A 264 19.55 -7.48 -1.14
C LEU A 264 18.23 -6.72 -1.14
N LEU A 265 18.19 -5.57 -0.45
CA LEU A 265 17.05 -4.67 -0.44
C LEU A 265 16.82 -4.11 -1.84
N THR A 266 15.78 -4.62 -2.49
CA THR A 266 15.48 -4.40 -3.90
C THR A 266 14.35 -3.40 -4.09
N GLY A 267 13.38 -3.39 -3.19
CA GLY A 267 12.20 -2.53 -3.32
C GLY A 267 11.63 -2.08 -1.97
N VAL A 268 10.82 -1.02 -2.04
CA VAL A 268 10.01 -0.51 -0.93
C VAL A 268 8.54 -0.76 -1.27
N ILE A 269 7.80 -1.46 -0.41
CA ILE A 269 6.38 -1.78 -0.65
C ILE A 269 5.57 -0.48 -0.82
N SER A 270 4.89 -0.32 -1.96
CA SER A 270 4.17 0.91 -2.31
C SER A 270 2.67 0.72 -2.45
N PHE A 271 2.18 0.01 -3.47
CA PHE A 271 0.74 -0.20 -3.71
C PHE A 271 0.48 -1.56 -4.35
N GLY A 272 -0.73 -1.80 -4.86
CA GLY A 272 -1.05 -3.06 -5.51
C GLY A 272 -1.14 -4.21 -4.50
N PHE A 273 -1.43 -3.92 -3.25
CA PHE A 273 -1.79 -4.93 -2.27
C PHE A 273 -3.29 -5.20 -2.30
N GLY A 274 -3.68 -6.37 -1.81
CA GLY A 274 -5.07 -6.70 -1.52
C GLY A 274 -5.16 -8.03 -0.77
N CYS A 275 -5.79 -7.98 0.39
CA CYS A 275 -5.82 -9.11 1.31
C CYS A 275 -6.98 -10.03 0.95
N GLY A 276 -6.71 -11.34 0.85
CA GLY A 276 -7.74 -12.38 1.00
C GLY A 276 -8.57 -12.77 -0.22
N THR A 277 -8.35 -12.21 -1.43
CA THR A 277 -8.74 -12.79 -2.75
C THR A 277 -8.60 -11.82 -3.93
N ASN A 278 -8.46 -10.52 -3.68
CA ASN A 278 -8.23 -9.53 -4.73
C ASN A 278 -6.79 -9.03 -4.64
N ASN A 279 -6.02 -9.25 -5.71
CA ASN A 279 -4.69 -8.68 -6.01
C ASN A 279 -3.49 -9.64 -5.85
N THR A 280 -3.11 -10.25 -6.98
CA THR A 280 -1.93 -11.13 -7.10
C THR A 280 -0.62 -10.37 -7.34
N TYR A 281 -0.66 -9.06 -7.62
CA TYR A 281 0.50 -8.30 -8.07
C TYR A 281 0.77 -7.08 -7.19
N THR A 282 1.78 -7.16 -6.32
CA THR A 282 2.19 -6.05 -5.45
C THR A 282 3.26 -5.19 -6.11
N VAL A 283 3.14 -3.85 -6.01
CA VAL A 283 4.06 -2.89 -6.61
C VAL A 283 4.99 -2.28 -5.56
N TYR A 284 6.26 -2.14 -5.95
CA TYR A 284 7.35 -1.64 -5.13
C TYR A 284 8.06 -0.50 -5.84
N THR A 285 8.50 0.49 -5.07
CA THR A 285 9.47 1.48 -5.52
C THR A 285 10.84 0.82 -5.61
N GLN A 286 11.48 0.82 -6.79
CA GLN A 286 12.78 0.16 -6.99
C GLN A 286 13.93 0.91 -6.34
N VAL A 287 14.60 0.31 -5.36
CA VAL A 287 15.70 0.94 -4.63
C VAL A 287 16.85 1.35 -5.55
N ARG A 288 17.18 0.50 -6.55
CA ARG A 288 18.20 0.80 -7.57
C ARG A 288 17.97 2.11 -8.33
N TYR A 289 16.71 2.52 -8.50
CA TYR A 289 16.36 3.73 -9.25
C TYR A 289 16.67 5.01 -8.45
N TYR A 290 16.62 4.93 -7.11
CA TYR A 290 16.73 6.09 -6.22
C TYR A 290 18.05 6.18 -5.46
N GLN A 291 19.08 5.43 -5.85
CA GLN A 291 20.34 5.35 -5.08
C GLN A 291 21.00 6.70 -4.87
N HIS A 292 21.11 7.50 -5.95
CA HIS A 292 21.66 8.84 -5.87
C HIS A 292 20.82 9.73 -4.95
N TRP A 293 19.48 9.67 -5.08
CA TRP A 293 18.58 10.42 -4.21
C TRP A 293 18.70 9.98 -2.73
N ILE A 294 18.79 8.68 -2.44
CA ILE A 294 18.97 8.15 -1.08
C ILE A 294 20.27 8.70 -0.47
N GLN A 295 21.38 8.64 -1.20
CA GLN A 295 22.68 9.10 -0.72
C GLN A 295 22.68 10.61 -0.40
N GLN A 296 21.98 11.42 -1.19
CA GLN A 296 21.85 12.86 -0.93
C GLN A 296 21.19 13.13 0.43
N GLN A 297 20.32 12.26 0.94
CA GLN A 297 19.65 12.48 2.22
C GLN A 297 20.59 12.30 3.42
N PHE A 298 21.72 11.59 3.27
CA PHE A 298 22.64 11.32 4.39
C PHE A 298 23.35 12.56 4.90
N VAL A 299 23.62 13.52 4.01
CA VAL A 299 24.29 14.79 4.33
C VAL A 299 23.33 15.97 4.38
N ARG A 300 22.06 15.76 4.05
CA ARG A 300 21.06 16.83 3.94
C ARG A 300 20.77 17.51 5.28
N THR A 301 20.66 18.84 5.28
CA THR A 301 20.46 19.64 6.51
C THR A 301 19.23 20.56 6.47
N ASP A 302 18.48 20.59 5.38
CA ASP A 302 17.14 21.21 5.28
C ASP A 302 16.05 20.14 5.49
N THR A 303 14.85 20.54 5.88
CA THR A 303 13.66 19.66 5.83
C THR A 303 12.90 20.02 4.55
N PRO A 304 12.90 19.16 3.51
CA PRO A 304 12.20 19.46 2.27
C PRO A 304 10.70 19.61 2.55
N VAL A 305 10.10 20.62 1.94
CA VAL A 305 8.63 20.72 1.85
C VAL A 305 8.17 19.62 0.89
N ALA A 306 7.13 18.88 1.27
CA ALA A 306 6.48 17.94 0.34
C ALA A 306 6.08 18.72 -0.93
N GLY A 307 6.47 18.23 -2.11
CA GLY A 307 6.23 18.99 -3.33
C GLY A 307 4.74 19.20 -3.58
N PRO A 308 4.33 20.36 -4.12
CA PRO A 308 2.96 20.55 -4.53
C PRO A 308 2.69 19.62 -5.71
N THR A 309 1.82 18.63 -5.54
CA THR A 309 1.20 17.97 -6.69
C THR A 309 -0.08 18.70 -7.03
N PRO A 310 -0.17 19.37 -8.19
CA PRO A 310 -1.44 19.89 -8.67
C PRO A 310 -2.44 18.73 -8.82
N MET A 311 -3.69 18.94 -8.42
CA MET A 311 -4.78 18.01 -8.72
C MET A 311 -4.84 17.77 -10.23
N PRO A 312 -4.83 16.53 -10.72
CA PRO A 312 -5.13 16.24 -12.12
C PRO A 312 -6.59 16.64 -12.37
N GLY A 313 -6.82 17.76 -13.05
CA GLY A 313 -8.18 18.18 -13.46
C GLY A 313 -8.51 19.67 -13.35
N VAL A 314 -7.70 20.49 -12.68
CA VAL A 314 -7.83 21.96 -12.82
C VAL A 314 -6.88 22.42 -13.90
N GLY A 315 -7.32 22.24 -15.15
CA GLY A 315 -6.62 22.75 -16.33
C GLY A 315 -6.57 24.27 -16.32
N GLY A 316 -5.48 24.84 -15.82
CA GLY A 316 -4.96 26.12 -16.26
C GLY A 316 -3.89 25.84 -17.30
N GLY A 317 -4.22 26.02 -18.59
CA GLY A 317 -3.27 25.88 -19.68
C GLY A 317 -2.11 26.89 -19.57
N GLY A 318 -0.95 26.48 -20.07
CA GLY A 318 0.27 27.31 -20.19
C GLY A 318 1.45 26.59 -19.56
N GLY A 319 2.19 25.77 -20.29
CA GLY A 319 3.30 26.21 -21.15
C GLY A 319 4.52 25.46 -20.63
N GLY A 320 5.13 24.54 -21.38
CA GLY A 320 6.10 24.92 -22.41
C GLY A 320 7.43 25.22 -21.73
N GLY A 321 8.35 24.24 -21.73
CA GLY A 321 9.64 24.31 -21.06
C GLY A 321 10.56 25.42 -21.57
N GLY A 322 11.61 25.68 -20.80
CA GLY A 322 12.72 26.55 -21.19
C GLY A 322 13.26 27.36 -20.03
N ASP A 323 14.43 26.94 -19.55
CA ASP A 323 15.58 27.70 -19.08
C ASP A 323 15.41 28.99 -18.27
N ALA A 324 16.22 29.04 -17.22
CA ALA A 324 16.50 30.19 -16.39
C ALA A 324 16.84 31.44 -17.22
N SER A 325 16.08 32.52 -17.00
CA SER A 325 16.56 33.91 -17.09
C SER A 325 15.52 34.83 -16.44
N THR A 326 15.87 35.38 -15.28
CA THR A 326 15.18 36.52 -14.66
C THR A 326 15.31 37.74 -15.55
N ILE A 327 14.21 38.23 -16.13
CA ILE A 327 14.16 39.53 -16.80
C ILE A 327 13.37 40.51 -15.92
N THR A 328 14.07 41.56 -15.50
CA THR A 328 13.53 42.73 -14.82
C THR A 328 12.62 43.53 -15.76
N LEU A 329 11.34 43.68 -15.40
CA LEU A 329 10.41 44.57 -16.12
C LEU A 329 10.64 46.02 -15.68
N SER A 330 11.24 46.81 -16.57
CA SER A 330 11.37 48.27 -16.45
C SER A 330 10.03 48.95 -16.77
N LEU A 331 9.66 49.94 -15.95
CA LEU A 331 8.42 50.75 -15.92
C LEU A 331 8.12 51.60 -17.18
N ALA A 332 8.74 51.31 -18.33
CA ALA A 332 8.69 52.19 -19.51
C ALA A 332 7.51 51.92 -20.49
N THR A 333 6.70 50.88 -20.29
CA THR A 333 5.63 50.51 -21.26
C THR A 333 4.24 51.04 -20.94
N ILE A 334 4.04 51.79 -19.86
CA ILE A 334 2.70 52.29 -19.46
C ILE A 334 2.35 53.69 -20.03
N ILE A 335 3.28 54.41 -20.66
CA ILE A 335 3.03 55.80 -21.10
C ILE A 335 2.72 55.94 -22.61
N VAL A 336 2.92 54.93 -23.45
CA VAL A 336 2.69 55.07 -24.91
C VAL A 336 1.25 54.70 -25.35
N ALA A 337 0.42 54.14 -24.46
CA ALA A 337 -0.94 53.72 -24.81
C ALA A 337 -2.05 54.78 -24.61
N ILE A 338 -1.72 56.01 -24.17
CA ILE A 338 -2.74 57.05 -23.86
C ILE A 338 -2.72 58.24 -24.84
N VAL A 339 -1.73 58.38 -25.72
CA VAL A 339 -1.64 59.58 -26.60
C VAL A 339 -2.17 59.36 -28.03
N SER A 340 -2.61 58.16 -28.41
CA SER A 340 -3.11 57.90 -29.77
C SER A 340 -4.65 57.96 -29.92
N ALA A 341 -5.38 58.48 -28.92
CA ALA A 341 -6.85 58.58 -28.96
C ALA A 341 -7.39 60.03 -29.00
N LEU A 342 -6.54 61.03 -29.29
CA LEU A 342 -6.96 62.44 -29.36
C LEU A 342 -6.60 63.17 -30.67
N PHE A 343 -6.16 62.45 -31.70
CA PHE A 343 -6.01 63.01 -33.04
C PHE A 343 -6.49 62.02 -34.08
N LEU A 344 -7.82 61.96 -34.27
CA LEU A 344 -8.50 61.70 -35.53
C LEU A 344 -9.98 62.11 -35.31
N ASN A 345 -10.45 63.01 -36.18
CA ASN A 345 -11.81 63.57 -36.29
C ASN A 345 -12.94 62.59 -35.96
#